data_AF-A0AAW2WGV0-F1
#
_entry.id   AF-A0AAW2WGV0-F1
#
_cell.length_a   1.000
_cell.length_b   1.000
_cell.length_c   1.000
_cell.angle_alpha   90.00
_cell.angle_beta   90.00
_cell.angle_gamma   90.00
#
_symmetry.space_group_name_H-M   'P 1'
#
loop_
_entity.id
_entity.type
_entity.pdbx_description
1 polymer ?
#
loop_
_entity_poly.entity_id
_entity_poly.type
_entity_poly.pdbx_seq_one_letter_code
_entity_poly.pdbx_strand_id
1 'polypeptide(L)'
;MYLTATRSDIMHPVSLISRYMENPTEMHLLAAKRILRYLQRTRNYGIFKKGEKAILLGFTNSDYAEDQDDRRSTLGYVFMLGTGAISWSSKKQRIVALSST
;
A
#
# COMPACT_ATOMS: atom_id res chain seq x y z
N MET A 1 4.91 9.67 -6.26
CA MET A 1 4.66 8.28 -6.72
C MET A 1 5.93 7.45 -6.95
N TYR A 2 7.14 8.02 -6.95
CA TYR A 2 8.36 7.24 -7.25
C TYR A 2 8.71 6.20 -6.17
N LEU A 3 8.66 6.60 -4.90
CA LEU A 3 9.07 5.71 -3.80
C LEU A 3 8.12 4.52 -3.61
N THR A 4 6.81 4.75 -3.79
CA THR A 4 5.79 3.70 -3.73
C THR A 4 5.94 2.66 -4.84
N ALA A 5 6.64 2.97 -5.94
CA ALA A 5 6.91 2.04 -7.05
C ALA A 5 8.15 1.16 -6.81
N THR A 6 8.94 1.43 -5.77
CA THR A 6 10.10 0.59 -5.37
C THR A 6 9.94 -0.01 -3.98
N ARG A 7 8.99 0.51 -3.19
CA ARG A 7 8.71 0.13 -1.81
C ARG A 7 7.21 -0.14 -1.61
N SER A 8 6.81 -1.39 -1.81
CA SER A 8 5.43 -1.83 -1.64
C SER A 8 4.94 -1.75 -0.20
N ASP A 9 5.83 -1.89 0.76
CA ASP A 9 5.57 -1.88 2.21
C ASP A 9 5.01 -0.54 2.71
N ILE A 10 5.26 0.56 2.01
CA ILE A 10 4.71 1.89 2.35
C ILE A 10 3.50 2.30 1.50
N MET A 11 3.07 1.46 0.54
CA MET A 11 2.02 1.82 -0.42
C MET A 11 0.70 2.17 0.28
N HIS A 12 0.24 1.29 1.17
CA HIS A 12 -1.00 1.49 1.92
C HIS A 12 -0.99 2.75 2.82
N PRO A 13 -0.02 2.93 3.74
CA PRO A 13 -0.02 4.10 4.63
C PRO A 13 0.15 5.43 3.88
N VAL A 14 0.90 5.45 2.76
CA VAL A 14 0.98 6.65 1.91
C VAL A 14 -0.35 6.93 1.21
N SER A 15 -1.00 5.88 0.66
CA SER A 15 -2.32 5.99 0.03
C SER A 15 -3.37 6.52 1.02
N LEU A 16 -3.34 6.06 2.27
CA LEU A 16 -4.24 6.51 3.33
C LEU A 16 -4.05 8.00 3.67
N ILE A 17 -2.82 8.43 3.97
CA ILE A 17 -2.55 9.84 4.35
C ILE A 17 -2.83 10.79 3.18
N SER A 18 -2.60 10.35 1.94
CA SER A 18 -2.83 11.18 0.75
C SER A 18 -4.27 11.68 0.61
N ARG A 19 -5.24 10.97 1.23
CA ARG A 19 -6.66 11.34 1.23
C ARG A 19 -6.93 12.64 1.99
N TYR A 20 -6.10 12.98 2.97
CA TYR A 20 -6.27 14.16 3.82
C TYR A 20 -5.34 15.31 3.43
N MET A 21 -4.75 15.28 2.23
CA MET A 21 -3.83 16.33 1.76
C MET A 21 -4.51 17.68 1.53
N GLU A 22 -5.83 17.69 1.28
CA GLU A 22 -6.59 18.93 1.10
C GLU A 22 -6.73 19.73 2.40
N ASN A 23 -6.92 19.04 3.54
CA ASN A 23 -6.99 19.67 4.87
C ASN A 23 -6.35 18.76 5.94
N PRO A 24 -5.00 18.78 6.06
CA PRO A 24 -4.29 17.89 6.98
C PRO A 24 -4.40 18.35 8.44
N THR A 25 -4.55 17.39 9.36
CA THR A 25 -4.52 17.63 10.80
C THR A 25 -3.15 17.28 11.37
N GLU A 26 -2.91 17.61 12.64
CA GLU A 26 -1.66 17.26 13.34
C GLU A 26 -1.42 15.74 13.37
N MET A 27 -2.50 14.95 13.50
CA MET A 27 -2.46 13.49 13.42
C MET A 27 -1.93 13.00 12.07
N HIS A 28 -2.39 13.58 10.96
CA HIS A 28 -1.93 13.24 9.62
C HIS A 28 -0.45 13.60 9.42
N LEU A 29 -0.02 14.76 9.94
CA LEU A 29 1.38 15.19 9.90
C LEU A 29 2.29 14.26 10.73
N LEU A 30 1.84 13.81 11.90
CA LEU A 30 2.57 12.88 12.74
C LEU A 30 2.73 11.51 12.06
N ALA A 31 1.66 11.03 11.41
CA ALA A 31 1.68 9.81 10.62
C ALA A 31 2.66 9.93 9.44
N ALA A 32 2.65 11.05 8.71
CA ALA A 32 3.60 11.30 7.62
C ALA A 32 5.05 11.30 8.11
N LYS A 33 5.34 11.97 9.24
CA LYS A 33 6.66 11.95 9.88
C LYS A 33 7.09 10.52 10.26
N ARG A 34 6.16 9.67 10.71
CA ARG A 34 6.44 8.26 11.02
C ARG A 34 6.85 7.47 9.78
N ILE A 35 6.16 7.67 8.65
CA ILE A 35 6.53 7.05 7.37
C ILE A 35 7.94 7.49 6.96
N LEU A 36 8.25 8.78 7.04
CA LEU A 36 9.58 9.30 6.68
C LEU A 36 10.69 8.74 7.58
N ARG A 37 10.47 8.64 8.89
CA ARG A 37 11.42 8.01 9.81
C ARG A 37 11.63 6.53 9.52
N TYR A 38 10.55 5.81 9.19
CA TYR A 38 10.64 4.42 8.78
C TYR A 38 11.51 4.26 7.52
N LEU A 39 11.29 5.11 6.52
CA LEU A 39 12.10 5.13 5.30
C LEU A 39 13.57 5.44 5.58
N GLN A 40 13.84 6.38 6.48
CA GLN A 40 15.22 6.69 6.89
C GLN A 40 15.91 5.50 7.56
N ARG A 41 15.20 4.74 8.39
CA ARG A 41 15.74 3.56 9.06
C ARG A 41 15.88 2.35 8.12
N THR A 42 15.04 2.26 7.09
CA THR A 42 14.99 1.15 6.13
C THR A 42 15.52 1.54 4.75
N ARG A 43 16.51 2.44 4.68
CA ARG A 43 17.11 2.89 3.39
C ARG A 43 17.67 1.74 2.55
N ASN A 44 18.14 0.67 3.21
CA ASN A 44 18.74 -0.48 2.54
C ASN A 44 17.70 -1.53 2.09
N TYR A 45 16.41 -1.30 2.36
CA TYR A 45 15.36 -2.20 1.90
C TYR A 45 15.04 -1.89 0.44
N GLY A 46 15.00 -2.93 -0.38
CA GLY A 46 14.67 -2.86 -1.79
C GLY A 46 14.15 -4.20 -2.28
N ILE A 47 13.74 -4.23 -3.54
CA ILE A 47 13.24 -5.46 -4.16
C ILE A 47 14.42 -6.24 -4.71
N PHE A 48 14.73 -7.35 -4.05
CA PHE A 48 15.78 -8.26 -4.49
C PHE A 48 15.16 -9.41 -5.29
N LYS A 49 15.50 -9.49 -6.57
CA LYS A 49 15.19 -10.66 -7.38
C LYS A 49 16.36 -11.64 -7.25
N LYS A 50 16.23 -12.67 -6.41
CA LYS A 50 17.15 -13.81 -6.44
C LYS A 50 16.84 -14.64 -7.69
N GLY A 51 17.87 -15.21 -8.31
CA GLY A 51 17.83 -15.98 -9.56
C GLY A 51 17.09 -17.32 -9.45
N GLU A 52 15.85 -17.29 -8.99
CA GLU A 52 14.92 -18.40 -9.02
C GLU A 52 14.19 -18.46 -10.37
N LYS A 53 13.59 -19.62 -10.67
CA LYS A 53 12.69 -19.77 -11.84
C LYS A 53 11.66 -18.64 -11.83
N ALA A 54 11.46 -18.00 -12.98
CA ALA A 54 10.55 -16.88 -13.15
C ALA A 54 9.09 -17.33 -13.09
N ILE A 55 8.62 -17.69 -11.90
CA ILE A 55 7.22 -18.04 -11.62
C ILE A 55 6.48 -16.76 -11.28
N LEU A 56 5.38 -16.49 -11.97
CA LEU A 56 4.49 -15.38 -11.68
C LEU A 56 3.50 -15.79 -10.58
N LEU A 57 3.51 -15.07 -9.46
CA LEU A 57 2.58 -15.24 -8.34
C LEU A 57 1.78 -13.95 -8.16
N GLY A 58 0.48 -14.07 -7.95
CA GLY A 58 -0.41 -12.94 -7.69
C GLY A 58 -1.13 -13.11 -6.37
N PHE A 59 -1.11 -12.07 -5.54
CA PHE A 59 -1.85 -11.98 -4.30
C PHE A 59 -2.80 -10.79 -4.37
N THR A 60 -4.02 -10.97 -3.89
CA THR A 60 -5.02 -9.92 -3.78
C THR A 60 -5.55 -9.90 -2.36
N ASN A 61 -5.78 -8.70 -1.84
CA ASN A 61 -6.47 -8.49 -0.58
C ASN A 61 -7.65 -7.56 -0.81
N SER A 62 -8.77 -7.88 -0.20
CA SER A 62 -9.93 -7.00 -0.10
C SER A 62 -10.33 -6.97 1.37
N ASP A 63 -10.19 -5.82 1.99
CA ASP A 63 -10.80 -5.60 3.30
C ASP A 63 -12.27 -5.20 3.14
N TYR A 64 -13.13 -5.56 4.08
CA TYR A 64 -14.54 -5.18 4.08
C TYR A 64 -14.79 -4.11 5.13
N ALA A 65 -15.23 -2.92 4.69
CA ALA A 65 -15.64 -1.81 5.55
C ALA A 65 -14.62 -1.43 6.66
N GLU A 66 -13.33 -1.65 6.39
CA GLU A 66 -12.24 -1.40 7.35
C GLU A 66 -12.02 0.10 7.58
N ASP A 67 -12.34 0.93 6.58
CA ASP A 67 -12.31 2.38 6.72
C ASP A 67 -13.41 2.86 7.67
N GLN A 68 -13.01 3.41 8.82
CA GLN A 68 -13.95 3.88 9.85
C GLN A 68 -14.71 5.14 9.42
N ASP A 69 -14.17 5.92 8.47
CA ASP A 69 -14.77 7.19 8.07
C ASP A 69 -15.97 6.98 7.13
N ASP A 70 -15.82 6.13 6.11
CA ASP A 70 -16.85 5.96 5.07
C ASP A 70 -17.21 4.50 4.78
N ARG A 71 -16.71 3.54 5.57
CA ARG A 71 -16.97 2.10 5.45
C ARG A 71 -16.66 1.54 4.06
N ARG A 72 -15.80 2.22 3.30
CA ARG A 72 -15.36 1.72 1.99
C ARG A 72 -14.19 0.78 2.15
N SER A 73 -14.23 -0.29 1.38
CA SER A 73 -13.13 -1.24 1.24
C SER A 73 -11.90 -0.62 0.57
N THR A 74 -10.72 -1.06 0.97
CA THR A 74 -9.47 -0.91 0.24
C THR A 74 -9.15 -2.22 -0.45
N LEU A 75 -8.90 -2.14 -1.75
CA LEU A 75 -8.44 -3.27 -2.55
C LEU A 75 -6.95 -3.11 -2.79
N GLY A 76 -6.21 -4.19 -2.54
CA GLY A 76 -4.78 -4.24 -2.76
C GLY A 76 -4.39 -5.46 -3.57
N TYR A 77 -3.32 -5.35 -4.36
CA TYR A 77 -2.71 -6.51 -5.00
C TYR A 77 -1.19 -6.40 -5.00
N VAL A 78 -0.53 -7.54 -5.11
CA VAL A 78 0.90 -7.64 -5.40
C VAL A 78 1.16 -8.83 -6.33
N PHE A 79 1.86 -8.57 -7.42
CA PHE A 79 2.40 -9.56 -8.33
C PHE A 79 3.91 -9.72 -8.06
N MET A 80 4.35 -10.96 -7.91
CA MET A 80 5.74 -11.34 -7.71
C MET A 80 6.23 -12.18 -8.89
N LEU A 81 7.49 -12.00 -9.26
CA LEU A 81 8.20 -12.82 -10.23
C LEU A 81 9.42 -13.45 -9.56
N GLY A 82 9.34 -14.74 -9.25
CA GLY A 82 10.26 -15.38 -8.32
C GLY A 82 10.12 -14.74 -6.93
N THR A 83 11.22 -14.27 -6.36
CA THR A 83 11.27 -13.60 -5.04
C THR A 83 11.01 -12.10 -5.08
N GLY A 84 10.94 -11.48 -6.27
CA GLY A 84 10.80 -10.04 -6.41
C GLY A 84 9.37 -9.59 -6.73
N ALA A 85 8.84 -8.63 -5.99
CA ALA A 85 7.61 -7.94 -6.38
C ALA A 85 7.83 -7.09 -7.65
N ILE A 86 6.93 -7.20 -8.63
CA ILE A 86 7.05 -6.50 -9.92
C ILE A 86 5.91 -5.50 -10.19
N SER A 87 4.77 -5.67 -9.51
CA SER A 87 3.63 -4.76 -9.62
C SER A 87 2.77 -4.85 -8.38
N TRP A 88 2.31 -3.72 -7.85
CA TRP A 88 1.42 -3.68 -6.70
C TRP A 88 0.62 -2.38 -6.68
N SER A 89 -0.51 -2.41 -5.98
CA SER A 89 -1.34 -1.23 -5.77
C SER A 89 -2.14 -1.37 -4.48
N SER A 90 -2.52 -0.24 -3.89
CA SER A 90 -3.49 -0.17 -2.80
C SER A 90 -4.43 1.00 -3.06
N LYS A 91 -5.71 0.69 -3.27
CA LYS A 91 -6.70 1.65 -3.73
C LYS A 91 -7.99 1.51 -2.93
N LYS A 92 -8.45 2.64 -2.38
CA LYS A 92 -9.79 2.75 -1.80
C LYS A 92 -10.83 2.57 -2.90
N GLN A 93 -11.82 1.72 -2.67
CA GLN A 93 -12.98 1.62 -3.56
C GLN A 93 -13.78 2.93 -3.52
N ARG A 94 -14.39 3.29 -4.64
CA ARG A 94 -15.25 4.49 -4.72
C ARG A 94 -16.65 4.25 -4.15
N ILE A 95 -17.08 2.99 -4.13
CA ILE A 95 -18.42 2.56 -3.80
C ILE A 95 -18.31 1.62 -2.60
N VAL A 96 -19.29 1.67 -1.69
CA VAL A 96 -19.42 0.68 -0.61
C VAL A 96 -20.02 -0.59 -1.22
N ALA A 97 -19.31 -1.71 -1.11
CA ALA A 97 -19.85 -3.00 -1.53
C ALA A 97 -20.95 -3.44 -0.56
N LEU A 98 -22.16 -3.70 -1.08
CA LEU A 98 -23.32 -4.17 -0.29
C LEU A 98 -23.47 -5.71 -0.29
N SER A 99 -22.56 -6.43 -0.96
CA SER A 99 -22.59 -7.89 -1.08
C SER A 99 -21.45 -8.52 -0.30
N SER A 100 -21.80 -9.48 0.56
CA SER A 100 -20.88 -10.46 1.12
C SER A 100 -21.01 -11.78 0.35
N THR A 101 -19.89 -12.47 0.14
CA THR A 101 -19.82 -13.88 -0.28
C THR A 101 -19.52 -14.76 0.90
#